data_AF-A0A531K413-F1
#
_entry.id   AF-A0A531K413-F1
#
_cell.length_a   1.000
_cell.length_b   1.000
_cell.length_c   1.000
_cell.angle_alpha   90.00
_cell.angle_beta   90.00
_cell.angle_gamma   90.00
#
_symmetry.space_group_name_H-M   'P 1'
#
loop_
_entity.id
_entity.type
_entity.pdbx_description
1 polymer ?
#
loop_
_entity_poly.entity_id
_entity_poly.type
_entity_poly.pdbx_seq_one_letter_code
_entity_poly.pdbx_strand_id
1 'polypeptide(L)' 'MAKNTICLWYDKDAEAAARFYSEIFPDSVVSAVHRAPSDYPAGKEGDVLTVEFTVAGLPCI' A
#
# COMPACT_ATOMS: atom_id res chain seq x y z
N MET A 1 -5.42 -14.43 -0.59
CA MET A 1 -4.40 -13.86 0.30
C MET A 1 -3.10 -14.62 0.15
N ALA A 2 -1.97 -13.91 0.05
CA ALA A 2 -0.65 -14.54 0.19
C ALA A 2 -0.48 -15.13 1.59
N LYS A 3 0.32 -16.19 1.71
CA LYS A 3 0.63 -16.80 3.02
C LYS A 3 1.48 -15.88 3.91
N ASN A 4 2.24 -14.98 3.31
CA ASN A 4 3.06 -13.97 3.97
C ASN A 4 3.02 -12.66 3.16
N THR A 5 3.03 -11.52 3.84
CA THR A 5 2.98 -10.18 3.25
C THR A 5 4.01 -9.29 3.95
N ILE A 6 4.80 -8.55 3.18
CA ILE A 6 5.79 -7.61 3.73
C ILE A 6 5.06 -6.30 4.06
N CYS A 7 5.02 -5.93 5.34
CA CYS A 7 4.44 -4.65 5.78
C CYS A 7 5.52 -3.56 5.79
N LEU A 8 5.32 -2.52 4.98
CA LEU A 8 6.24 -1.39 4.86
C LEU A 8 5.60 -0.13 5.42
N TRP A 9 6.29 0.51 6.36
CA TRP A 9 5.79 1.74 6.98
C TRP A 9 6.19 2.97 6.17
N TYR A 10 5.22 3.86 5.95
CA TYR A 10 5.44 5.16 5.30
C TYR A 10 4.94 6.29 6.18
N ASP A 11 5.67 7.41 6.19
CA ASP A 11 5.17 8.68 6.74
C ASP A 11 4.33 9.38 5.67
N LYS A 12 3.10 8.89 5.47
CA LYS A 12 2.15 9.26 4.39
C LYS A 12 2.58 8.75 3.01
N ASP A 13 1.74 8.98 2.00
CA ASP A 13 2.03 8.70 0.58
C ASP A 13 2.28 7.23 0.18
N ALA A 14 1.82 6.27 0.99
CA ALA A 14 1.93 4.84 0.67
C ALA A 14 1.37 4.49 -0.73
N GLU A 15 0.26 5.12 -1.15
CA GLU A 15 -0.31 4.92 -2.48
C GLU A 15 0.61 5.42 -3.60
N ALA A 16 1.23 6.60 -3.42
CA ALA A 16 2.14 7.15 -4.40
C ALA A 16 3.41 6.28 -4.52
N ALA A 17 3.93 5.79 -3.39
CA ALA A 17 5.07 4.86 -3.37
C ALA A 17 4.73 3.54 -4.09
N ALA A 18 3.58 2.93 -3.79
CA ALA A 18 3.15 1.69 -4.43
C ALA A 18 2.96 1.85 -5.96
N ARG A 19 2.39 2.98 -6.41
CA ARG A 19 2.27 3.31 -7.84
C ARG A 19 3.64 3.48 -8.50
N PHE A 20 4.56 4.20 -7.85
CA PHE A 20 5.93 4.38 -8.34
C PHE A 20 6.67 3.04 -8.51
N TYR A 21 6.57 2.13 -7.54
CA TYR A 21 7.18 0.80 -7.68
C TYR A 21 6.56 -0.02 -8.81
N SER A 22 5.23 0.11 -8.99
CA SER A 22 4.50 -0.58 -10.06
C SER A 22 4.91 -0.11 -11.46
N GLU A 23 5.36 1.13 -11.60
CA GLU A 23 5.84 1.69 -12.87
C GLU A 23 7.30 1.31 -13.18
N ILE A 24 8.11 1.05 -12.15
CA ILE A 24 9.55 0.80 -12.30
C ILE A 24 9.88 -0.67 -12.46
N PHE A 25 9.26 -1.53 -11.65
CA PHE A 25 9.63 -2.93 -11.57
C PHE A 25 8.67 -3.80 -12.39
N PRO A 26 9.18 -4.80 -13.14
CA PRO A 26 8.31 -5.80 -13.76
C PRO A 26 7.57 -6.61 -12.67
N ASP A 27 6.47 -7.27 -13.04
CA ASP A 27 5.62 -8.03 -12.11
C ASP A 27 5.23 -7.25 -10.84
N SER A 28 4.88 -5.99 -11.04
CA SER A 28 4.49 -5.07 -9.98
C SER A 28 3.15 -4.41 -10.28
N VAL A 29 2.28 -4.33 -9.28
CA VAL A 29 0.91 -3.82 -9.45
C VAL A 29 0.32 -3.39 -8.11
N VAL A 30 -0.42 -2.29 -8.09
CA VAL A 30 -1.29 -1.92 -6.96
C VAL A 30 -2.60 -2.69 -7.06
N SER A 31 -2.94 -3.48 -6.03
CA SER A 31 -4.14 -4.31 -6.02
C SER A 31 -5.32 -3.67 -5.29
N ALA A 32 -5.06 -2.96 -4.19
CA ALA A 32 -6.13 -2.31 -3.42
C ALA A 32 -5.62 -1.09 -2.63
N VAL A 33 -6.50 -0.12 -2.42
CA VAL A 33 -6.28 1.01 -1.52
C VAL A 33 -7.38 1.00 -0.48
N HIS A 34 -7.00 0.80 0.78
CA HIS A 34 -7.93 0.79 1.91
C HIS A 34 -7.90 2.14 2.59
N ARG A 35 -9.07 2.76 2.74
CA ARG A 35 -9.23 4.06 3.38
C ARG A 35 -9.65 3.89 4.84
N ALA A 36 -9.22 4.81 5.69
CA ALA A 36 -9.55 4.80 7.11
C ALA A 36 -11.07 4.93 7.29
N PRO A 37 -11.72 4.02 8.04
CA PRO A 37 -13.17 4.07 8.27
C PRO A 37 -13.59 5.10 9.32
N SER A 38 -12.62 5.70 10.02
CA SER A 38 -12.80 6.75 11.02
C SER A 38 -11.48 7.49 11.24
N ASP A 39 -11.51 8.58 12.00
CA ASP A 39 -10.29 9.26 12.46
C ASP A 39 -9.37 8.32 13.26
N TYR A 40 -8.06 8.56 13.20
CA TYR A 40 -7.02 7.77 13.87
C TYR A 40 -5.83 8.65 14.29
N PRO A 41 -4.89 8.20 15.13
CA PRO A 41 -3.86 9.06 15.72
C PRO A 41 -2.99 9.85 14.72
N ALA A 42 -2.87 9.38 13.47
CA ALA A 42 -2.04 9.99 12.45
C ALA A 42 -2.82 10.46 11.19
N GLY A 43 -4.16 10.48 11.21
CA GLY A 43 -4.96 10.90 10.07
C GLY A 43 -6.47 10.89 10.33
N LYS A 44 -7.25 11.05 9.27
CA LYS A 44 -8.71 11.22 9.32
C LYS A 44 -9.45 10.13 8.57
N GLU A 45 -10.76 10.04 8.81
CA GLU A 45 -11.67 9.24 7.97
C GLU A 45 -11.45 9.56 6.48
N GLY A 46 -11.36 8.52 5.64
CA GLY A 46 -11.17 8.63 4.21
C GLY A 46 -9.71 8.76 3.75
N ASP A 47 -8.77 9.03 4.65
CA ASP A 47 -7.34 9.01 4.34
C ASP A 47 -6.90 7.59 3.94
N VAL A 48 -5.85 7.48 3.12
CA VAL A 48 -5.27 6.18 2.78
C VAL A 48 -4.64 5.58 4.03
N LEU A 49 -5.11 4.40 4.42
CA LEU A 49 -4.66 3.69 5.62
C LEU A 49 -3.66 2.59 5.28
N THR A 50 -3.98 1.73 4.32
CA THR A 50 -3.07 0.70 3.81
C THR A 50 -3.24 0.54 2.30
N VAL A 51 -2.19 0.07 1.64
CA VAL A 51 -2.19 -0.15 0.19
C VAL A 51 -1.66 -1.54 -0.07
N GLU A 52 -2.47 -2.40 -0.66
CA GLU A 52 -1.98 -3.70 -1.11
C GLU A 52 -1.35 -3.55 -2.48
N PHE A 53 -0.12 -4.04 -2.62
CA PHE A 53 0.59 -4.04 -3.89
C PHE A 53 1.55 -5.23 -4.00
N THR A 54 1.99 -5.51 -5.21
CA THR A 54 3.07 -6.45 -5.49
C THR A 54 4.24 -5.67 -6.07
N VAL A 55 5.47 -5.97 -5.65
CA VAL A 55 6.69 -5.45 -6.26
C VAL A 55 7.63 -6.60 -6.59
N ALA A 56 8.01 -6.74 -7.87
CA ALA A 56 8.84 -7.84 -8.38
C ALA A 56 8.35 -9.23 -7.91
N GLY A 57 7.03 -9.46 -7.96
CA GLY A 57 6.41 -10.71 -7.51
C GLY A 57 6.25 -10.88 -5.99
N LEU A 58 6.68 -9.91 -5.18
CA LEU A 58 6.57 -9.96 -3.71
C LEU A 58 5.30 -9.23 -3.23
N PRO A 59 4.43 -9.88 -2.45
CA PRO A 59 3.25 -9.23 -1.88
C PRO A 59 3.61 -8.29 -0.72
N CYS A 60 3.12 -7.06 -0.79
CA CYS A 60 3.37 -5.98 0.16
C CYS A 60 2.07 -5.31 0.62
N ILE A 61 2.13 -4.70 1.81
CA ILE A 61 1.08 -3.84 2.38
C ILE A 61 1.66 -2.62 3.07
#